data_AF-A0A3D1SN62-F1
#
_entry.id   AF-A0A3D1SN62-F1
#
_cell.length_a   1.000
_cell.length_b   1.000
_cell.length_c   1.000
_cell.angle_alpha   90.00
_cell.angle_beta   90.00
_cell.angle_gamma   90.00
#
_symmetry.space_group_name_H-M   'P 1'
#
loop_
_entity.id
_entity.type
_entity.pdbx_description
1 polymer ?
#
loop_
_entity_poly.entity_id
_entity_poly.type
_entity_poly.pdbx_seq_one_letter_code
_entity_poly.pdbx_strand_id
1 'polypeptide(L)'
;QKNGAIVRQVVGYNRLVGEQAYRQLTELYRALRLYVNCFQPSMKLQAKQRDGKKVRCVYDPAKTPLQRLLLTGVLSAQKHQELLEVAHALDPIRLFQQVVQLQQAVFRCAVGCSPFLSSLPSVPLRVFSVERCATRKISVEGSIPDPAAGLQTLYREQERRKRVLGWRRTHKDPFEGEWEQILSWLVANPERSSGDIFRELQRRSPGRYQPLQIRTLQRGMRKIRAYLL
;
A
#
# COMPACT_ATOMS: atom_id res chain seq x y z
N GLN A 1 8.41 -12.47 11.73
CA GLN A 1 7.26 -12.17 10.83
C GLN A 1 7.52 -10.90 10.02
N LYS A 2 7.07 -10.80 8.75
CA LYS A 2 7.26 -9.63 7.86
C LYS A 2 6.06 -8.65 7.87
N ASN A 3 5.40 -8.49 9.02
CA ASN A 3 4.13 -7.74 9.11
C ASN A 3 4.28 -6.27 8.71
N GLY A 4 5.37 -5.61 9.11
CA GLY A 4 5.63 -4.21 8.73
C GLY A 4 6.00 -4.07 7.26
N ALA A 5 7.06 -4.76 6.84
CA ALA A 5 7.69 -4.57 5.53
C ALA A 5 6.92 -5.17 4.35
N ILE A 6 5.92 -6.01 4.57
CA ILE A 6 5.14 -6.63 3.49
C ILE A 6 3.66 -6.42 3.72
N VAL A 7 3.11 -6.88 4.84
CA VAL A 7 1.66 -6.88 5.07
C VAL A 7 1.11 -5.46 5.18
N ARG A 8 1.63 -4.63 6.10
CA ARG A 8 1.20 -3.23 6.28
C ARG A 8 1.56 -2.34 5.09
N GLN A 9 2.61 -2.74 4.36
CA GLN A 9 2.99 -2.08 3.12
C GLN A 9 1.93 -2.32 2.04
N VAL A 10 1.44 -3.54 1.86
CA VAL A 10 0.48 -3.86 0.81
C VAL A 10 -0.96 -3.59 1.23
N VAL A 11 -1.37 -3.98 2.43
CA VAL A 11 -2.77 -3.88 2.91
C VAL A 11 -3.08 -2.51 3.54
N GLY A 12 -2.06 -1.76 3.94
CA GLY A 12 -2.25 -0.49 4.63
C GLY A 12 -2.66 -0.65 6.09
N TYR A 13 -3.36 0.37 6.62
CA TYR A 13 -3.80 0.45 8.02
C TYR A 13 -5.31 0.57 8.17
N ASN A 14 -6.05 0.44 7.07
CA ASN A 14 -7.49 0.60 7.08
C ASN A 14 -8.16 -0.54 7.86
N ARG A 15 -9.31 -0.25 8.48
CA ARG A 15 -10.08 -1.26 9.19
C ARG A 15 -10.84 -2.10 8.16
N LEU A 16 -10.57 -3.40 8.15
CA LEU A 16 -11.26 -4.39 7.32
C LEU A 16 -12.19 -5.20 8.22
N VAL A 17 -13.46 -5.30 7.85
CA VAL A 17 -14.50 -5.96 8.65
C VAL A 17 -15.36 -6.84 7.76
N GLY A 18 -15.77 -8.00 8.27
CA GLY A 18 -16.69 -8.90 7.61
C GLY A 18 -16.03 -9.94 6.70
N GLU A 19 -16.82 -10.93 6.34
CA GLU A 19 -16.39 -12.11 5.56
C GLU A 19 -15.84 -11.74 4.18
N GLN A 20 -16.44 -10.73 3.54
CA GLN A 20 -15.98 -10.27 2.22
C GLN A 20 -14.55 -9.73 2.26
N ALA A 21 -14.23 -8.91 3.27
CA ALA A 21 -12.89 -8.37 3.43
C ALA A 21 -11.87 -9.48 3.74
N TYR A 22 -12.26 -10.47 4.55
CA TYR A 22 -11.44 -11.65 4.85
C TYR A 22 -11.14 -12.48 3.60
N ARG A 23 -12.16 -12.82 2.81
CA ARG A 23 -11.98 -13.56 1.54
C ARG A 23 -11.07 -12.80 0.57
N GLN A 24 -11.29 -11.49 0.43
CA GLN A 24 -10.48 -10.68 -0.48
C GLN A 24 -9.01 -10.57 -0.02
N LEU A 25 -8.76 -10.49 1.29
CA LEU A 25 -7.42 -10.56 1.87
C LEU A 25 -6.75 -11.91 1.60
N THR A 26 -7.48 -13.01 1.74
CA THR A 26 -6.98 -14.35 1.47
C THR A 26 -6.47 -14.45 0.03
N GLU A 27 -7.23 -13.97 -0.95
CA GLU A 27 -6.84 -13.96 -2.36
C GLU A 27 -5.60 -13.08 -2.61
N LEU A 28 -5.52 -11.90 -1.99
CA LEU A 28 -4.33 -11.07 -2.04
C LEU A 28 -3.10 -11.79 -1.48
N TYR A 29 -3.22 -12.47 -0.34
CA TYR A 29 -2.09 -13.16 0.28
C TYR A 29 -1.64 -14.40 -0.51
N ARG A 30 -2.55 -15.08 -1.23
CA ARG A 30 -2.17 -16.16 -2.15
C ARG A 30 -1.22 -15.65 -3.24
N ALA A 31 -1.56 -14.54 -3.89
CA ALA A 31 -0.71 -13.92 -4.91
C ALA A 31 0.58 -13.34 -4.31
N LEU A 32 0.46 -12.59 -3.21
CA LEU A 32 1.58 -11.90 -2.58
C LEU A 32 2.64 -12.88 -2.05
N ARG A 33 2.23 -14.05 -1.54
CA ARG A 33 3.15 -15.10 -1.10
C ARG A 33 4.08 -15.54 -2.23
N LEU A 34 3.53 -15.81 -3.42
CA LEU A 34 4.34 -16.20 -4.58
C LEU A 34 5.26 -15.07 -5.01
N TYR A 35 4.74 -13.85 -5.10
CA TYR A 35 5.53 -12.70 -5.53
C TYR A 35 6.72 -12.44 -4.59
N VAL A 36 6.46 -12.36 -3.28
CA VAL A 36 7.49 -12.05 -2.28
C VAL A 36 8.54 -13.15 -2.18
N ASN A 37 8.13 -14.42 -2.28
CA ASN A 37 9.06 -15.53 -2.10
C ASN A 37 9.91 -15.80 -3.34
N CYS A 38 9.32 -15.67 -4.53
CA CYS A 38 9.99 -15.99 -5.79
C CYS A 38 10.74 -14.80 -6.39
N PHE A 39 10.22 -13.56 -6.23
CA PHE A 39 10.64 -12.41 -7.05
C PHE A 39 11.06 -11.16 -6.28
N GLN A 40 10.87 -11.10 -4.96
CA GLN A 40 11.29 -9.93 -4.17
C GLN A 40 12.62 -10.17 -3.43
N PRO A 41 13.76 -9.70 -3.98
CA PRO A 41 15.03 -9.84 -3.30
C PRO A 41 15.08 -8.95 -2.06
N SER A 42 15.73 -9.43 -1.01
CA SER A 42 15.94 -8.65 0.22
C SER A 42 17.35 -8.84 0.76
N MET A 43 17.93 -7.74 1.21
CA MET A 43 19.16 -7.73 1.99
C MET A 43 18.85 -8.18 3.42
N LYS A 44 19.74 -8.99 4.00
CA LYS A 44 19.65 -9.43 5.39
C LYS A 44 20.83 -8.87 6.16
N LEU A 45 20.56 -8.34 7.34
CA LEU A 45 21.60 -7.85 8.24
C LEU A 45 22.44 -9.05 8.70
N GLN A 46 23.73 -9.05 8.37
CA GLN A 46 24.68 -10.07 8.81
C GLN A 46 25.32 -9.68 10.13
N ALA A 47 25.76 -8.42 10.24
CA ALA A 47 26.42 -7.92 11.44
C ALA A 47 25.97 -6.49 11.75
N LYS A 48 25.94 -6.17 13.04
CA LYS A 48 25.68 -4.84 13.54
C LYS A 48 26.70 -4.53 14.62
N GLN A 49 27.58 -3.57 14.35
CA GLN A 49 28.59 -3.12 15.30
C GLN A 49 28.24 -1.71 15.76
N ARG A 50 28.41 -1.46 17.06
CA ARG A 50 28.19 -0.14 17.66
C ARG A 50 29.51 0.38 18.21
N ASP A 51 29.84 1.59 17.82
CA ASP A 51 30.99 2.34 18.31
C ASP A 51 30.47 3.66 18.89
N GLY A 52 30.25 3.66 20.21
CA GLY A 52 29.57 4.72 20.94
C GLY A 52 28.20 5.07 20.34
N LYS A 53 28.12 6.24 19.69
CA LYS A 53 26.90 6.74 19.02
C LYS A 53 26.74 6.26 17.57
N LYS A 54 27.80 5.73 16.94
CA LYS A 54 27.75 5.26 15.54
C LYS A 54 27.38 3.78 15.50
N VAL A 55 26.56 3.40 14.53
CA VAL A 55 26.18 2.01 14.26
C VAL A 55 26.54 1.69 12.83
N ARG A 56 27.38 0.66 12.63
CA ARG A 56 27.71 0.10 11.33
C ARG A 56 26.93 -1.19 11.14
N CYS A 57 26.19 -1.28 10.04
CA CYS A 57 25.45 -2.48 9.65
C CYS A 57 26.10 -3.08 8.40
N VAL A 58 26.41 -4.37 8.43
CA VAL A 58 26.88 -5.14 7.27
C VAL A 58 25.73 -6.00 6.78
N TYR A 59 25.44 -5.93 5.48
CA TYR A 59 24.31 -6.61 4.87
C TYR A 59 24.78 -7.65 3.85
N ASP A 60 24.08 -8.78 3.81
CA ASP A 60 24.21 -9.80 2.77
C ASP A 60 23.65 -9.28 1.43
N PRO A 61 24.18 -9.71 0.27
CA PRO A 61 23.59 -9.39 -1.02
C PRO A 61 22.11 -9.73 -1.09
N ALA A 62 21.38 -8.93 -1.88
CA ALA A 62 19.94 -9.09 -2.02
C ALA A 62 19.61 -10.44 -2.68
N LYS A 63 18.84 -11.27 -1.99
CA LYS A 63 18.37 -12.58 -2.47
C LYS A 63 16.90 -12.77 -2.11
N THR A 64 16.15 -13.46 -2.96
CA THR A 64 14.75 -13.81 -2.68
C THR A 64 14.69 -14.87 -1.58
N PRO A 65 13.57 -14.98 -0.83
CA PRO A 65 13.38 -16.05 0.14
C PRO A 65 13.57 -17.45 -0.46
N LEU A 66 13.09 -17.67 -1.69
CA LEU A 66 13.30 -18.93 -2.41
C LEU A 66 14.80 -19.19 -2.64
N GLN A 67 15.53 -18.23 -3.22
CA GLN A 67 16.97 -18.38 -3.45
C GLN A 67 17.72 -18.70 -2.15
N ARG A 68 17.37 -18.04 -1.04
CA ARG A 68 17.98 -18.32 0.27
C ARG A 68 17.68 -19.74 0.74
N LEU A 69 16.44 -20.22 0.57
CA LEU A 69 16.05 -21.57 0.92
C LEU A 69 16.83 -22.61 0.11
N LEU A 70 16.96 -22.41 -1.20
CA LEU A 70 17.72 -23.30 -2.08
C LEU A 70 19.20 -23.36 -1.67
N LEU A 71 19.79 -22.23 -1.28
CA LEU A 71 21.18 -22.16 -0.79
C LEU A 71 21.41 -22.84 0.56
N THR A 72 20.38 -23.15 1.34
CA THR A 72 20.56 -23.82 2.65
C THR A 72 20.92 -25.31 2.53
N GLY A 73 20.62 -25.95 1.40
CA GLY A 73 20.85 -27.39 1.21
C GLY A 73 19.96 -28.32 2.03
N VAL A 74 18.96 -27.80 2.77
CA VAL A 74 18.07 -28.60 3.64
C VAL A 74 16.99 -29.36 2.85
N LEU A 75 16.76 -29.02 1.58
CA LEU A 75 15.73 -29.60 0.74
C LEU A 75 16.21 -30.85 0.00
N SER A 76 15.32 -31.83 -0.20
CA SER A 76 15.60 -32.93 -1.13
C SER A 76 15.70 -32.42 -2.57
N ALA A 77 16.44 -33.14 -3.42
CA ALA A 77 16.60 -32.80 -4.83
C ALA A 77 15.25 -32.62 -5.55
N GLN A 78 14.27 -33.48 -5.25
CA GLN A 78 12.92 -33.37 -5.78
C GLN A 78 12.25 -32.05 -5.38
N LYS A 79 12.26 -31.68 -4.08
CA LYS A 79 11.65 -30.43 -3.61
C LYS A 79 12.36 -29.18 -4.14
N HIS A 80 13.68 -29.27 -4.30
CA HIS A 80 14.46 -28.22 -4.92
C HIS A 80 14.00 -27.96 -6.37
N GLN A 81 13.84 -29.03 -7.16
CA GLN A 81 13.39 -28.95 -8.55
C GLN A 81 11.95 -28.44 -8.66
N GLU A 82 11.02 -28.97 -7.86
CA GLU A 82 9.61 -28.55 -7.84
C GLU A 82 9.47 -27.03 -7.60
N LEU A 83 10.24 -26.47 -6.65
CA LEU A 83 10.17 -25.04 -6.34
C LEU A 83 10.75 -24.16 -7.45
N LEU A 84 11.79 -24.63 -8.15
CA LEU A 84 12.33 -23.93 -9.31
C LEU A 84 11.34 -23.94 -10.46
N GLU A 85 10.69 -25.06 -10.74
CA GLU A 85 9.68 -25.18 -11.78
C GLU A 85 8.50 -24.23 -11.53
N VAL A 86 8.02 -24.15 -10.29
CA VAL A 86 6.98 -23.18 -9.90
C VAL A 86 7.44 -21.74 -10.16
N ALA A 87 8.67 -21.39 -9.79
CA ALA A 87 9.19 -20.04 -10.01
C ALA A 87 9.36 -19.72 -11.50
N HIS A 88 9.82 -20.68 -12.32
CA HIS A 88 9.99 -20.53 -13.76
C HIS A 88 8.67 -20.48 -14.54
N ALA A 89 7.64 -21.15 -14.05
CA ALA A 89 6.31 -21.13 -14.67
C ALA A 89 5.60 -19.78 -14.52
N LEU A 90 6.00 -18.94 -13.56
CA LEU A 90 5.36 -17.67 -13.23
C LEU A 90 6.02 -16.50 -13.96
N ASP A 91 5.20 -15.69 -14.63
CA ASP A 91 5.57 -14.38 -15.14
C ASP A 91 5.48 -13.34 -14.00
N PRO A 92 6.62 -12.73 -13.59
CA PRO A 92 6.65 -11.79 -12.47
C PRO A 92 5.83 -10.51 -12.72
N ILE A 93 5.68 -10.08 -13.98
CA ILE A 93 4.90 -8.89 -14.34
C ILE A 93 3.41 -9.18 -14.21
N ARG A 94 2.94 -10.30 -14.77
CA ARG A 94 1.53 -10.70 -14.66
C ARG A 94 1.12 -10.98 -13.23
N LEU A 95 2.00 -11.62 -12.46
CA LEU A 95 1.79 -11.83 -11.03
C LEU A 95 1.69 -10.51 -10.27
N PHE A 96 2.57 -9.56 -10.56
CA PHE A 96 2.51 -8.23 -9.97
C PHE A 96 1.20 -7.50 -10.30
N GLN A 97 0.76 -7.54 -11.55
CA GLN A 97 -0.51 -6.94 -11.97
C GLN A 97 -1.70 -7.52 -11.21
N GLN A 98 -1.75 -8.84 -10.99
CA GLN A 98 -2.79 -9.46 -10.17
C GLN A 98 -2.71 -9.00 -8.70
N VAL A 99 -1.52 -8.90 -8.12
CA VAL A 99 -1.35 -8.37 -6.75
C VAL A 99 -1.94 -6.96 -6.63
N VAL A 100 -1.70 -6.09 -7.60
CA VAL A 100 -2.26 -4.72 -7.60
C VAL A 100 -3.79 -4.74 -7.70
N GLN A 101 -4.35 -5.56 -8.59
CA GLN A 101 -5.81 -5.68 -8.74
C GLN A 101 -6.50 -6.22 -7.47
N LEU A 102 -5.87 -7.21 -6.83
CA LEU A 102 -6.35 -7.78 -5.57
C LEU A 102 -6.23 -6.79 -4.41
N GLN A 103 -5.14 -6.02 -4.36
CA GLN A 103 -4.95 -4.96 -3.38
C GLN A 103 -6.05 -3.88 -3.50
N GLN A 104 -6.35 -3.43 -4.72
CA GLN A 104 -7.45 -2.49 -4.95
C GLN A 104 -8.80 -3.08 -4.49
N ALA A 105 -9.01 -4.38 -4.68
CA ALA A 105 -10.22 -5.04 -4.19
C ALA A 105 -10.29 -5.07 -2.66
N VAL A 106 -9.17 -5.32 -1.97
CA VAL A 106 -9.10 -5.22 -0.50
C VAL A 106 -9.42 -3.79 -0.04
N PHE A 107 -8.92 -2.77 -0.73
CA PHE A 107 -9.19 -1.37 -0.38
C PHE A 107 -10.67 -0.99 -0.51
N ARG A 108 -11.39 -1.57 -1.48
CA ARG A 108 -12.84 -1.40 -1.58
C ARG A 108 -13.61 -2.01 -0.40
N CYS A 109 -13.00 -2.93 0.35
CA CYS A 109 -13.59 -3.53 1.55
C CYS A 109 -13.27 -2.76 2.85
N ALA A 110 -12.50 -1.66 2.79
CA ALA A 110 -12.13 -0.87 3.95
C ALA A 110 -13.34 -0.10 4.51
N VAL A 111 -13.57 -0.20 5.82
CA VAL A 111 -14.57 0.59 6.54
C VAL A 111 -14.10 2.04 6.60
N GLY A 112 -14.81 2.94 5.92
CA GLY A 112 -14.45 4.35 5.80
C GLY A 112 -14.76 5.01 4.45
N CYS A 113 -15.07 4.26 3.40
CA CYS A 113 -15.67 4.81 2.18
C CYS A 113 -17.15 5.15 2.43
N SER A 114 -17.40 6.32 3.03
CA SER A 114 -18.70 6.99 3.27
C SER A 114 -19.84 6.14 3.88
N PRO A 115 -20.40 6.55 5.04
CA PRO A 115 -21.62 5.93 5.58
C PRO A 115 -22.88 6.15 4.71
N PHE A 116 -22.78 6.90 3.60
CA PHE A 116 -23.90 7.12 2.66
C PHE A 116 -24.00 6.09 1.51
N LEU A 117 -23.07 5.13 1.41
CA LEU A 117 -23.11 4.08 0.38
C LEU A 117 -23.31 2.68 0.98
N SER A 118 -24.05 2.60 2.10
CA SER A 118 -24.36 1.35 2.82
C SER A 118 -25.30 0.39 2.09
N SER A 119 -25.40 0.45 0.76
CA SER A 119 -26.25 -0.45 -0.02
C SER A 119 -25.77 -0.73 -1.45
N LEU A 120 -24.47 -0.54 -1.76
CA LEU A 120 -23.96 -1.04 -3.04
C LEU A 120 -23.88 -2.58 -3.01
N PRO A 121 -24.33 -3.27 -4.07
CA PRO A 121 -24.31 -4.72 -4.13
C PRO A 121 -22.88 -5.23 -3.89
N SER A 122 -22.79 -6.32 -3.12
CA SER A 122 -21.55 -7.03 -2.79
C SER A 122 -20.62 -7.09 -4.01
N VAL A 123 -19.58 -6.25 -4.03
CA VAL A 123 -18.60 -6.24 -5.12
C VAL A 123 -18.07 -7.67 -5.26
N PRO A 124 -18.09 -8.28 -6.47
CA PRO A 124 -17.73 -9.68 -6.62
C PRO A 124 -16.29 -9.91 -6.18
N LEU A 125 -16.07 -11.04 -5.49
CA LEU A 125 -14.75 -11.44 -5.01
C LEU A 125 -13.79 -11.55 -6.20
N ARG A 126 -12.66 -10.85 -6.12
CA ARG A 126 -11.58 -11.04 -7.09
C ARG A 126 -10.72 -12.21 -6.64
N VAL A 127 -10.78 -13.28 -7.41
CA VAL A 127 -10.05 -14.53 -7.16
C VAL A 127 -8.70 -14.50 -7.87
N PHE A 128 -7.66 -14.86 -7.14
CA PHE A 128 -6.32 -15.07 -7.65
C PHE A 128 -6.27 -16.35 -8.50
N SER A 129 -5.66 -16.25 -9.69
CA SER A 129 -5.47 -17.40 -10.59
C SER A 129 -4.01 -17.49 -11.02
N VAL A 130 -3.40 -18.64 -10.73
CA VAL A 130 -2.01 -18.94 -11.13
C VAL A 130 -1.89 -19.04 -12.65
N GLU A 131 -2.88 -19.60 -13.34
CA GLU A 131 -2.88 -19.76 -14.80
C GLU A 131 -2.77 -18.41 -15.53
N ARG A 132 -3.39 -17.37 -14.99
CA ARG A 132 -3.29 -16.00 -15.52
C ARG A 132 -1.92 -15.36 -15.31
N CYS A 133 -1.11 -15.91 -14.40
CA CYS A 133 0.29 -15.55 -14.19
C CYS A 133 1.25 -16.45 -14.97
N ALA A 134 0.79 -17.53 -15.57
CA ALA A 134 1.69 -18.45 -16.25
C ALA A 134 2.23 -17.82 -17.53
N THR A 135 3.50 -18.08 -17.82
CA THR A 135 4.17 -17.62 -19.04
C THR A 135 3.57 -18.33 -20.25
N ARG A 136 2.53 -17.76 -20.87
CA ARG A 136 2.16 -18.15 -22.24
C ARG A 136 3.27 -17.63 -23.17
N LYS A 137 3.82 -18.50 -24.03
CA LYS A 137 4.69 -18.11 -25.16
C LYS A 137 3.99 -17.03 -25.98
N ILE A 138 4.29 -15.77 -25.72
CA ILE A 138 3.98 -14.64 -26.58
C ILE A 138 5.28 -13.88 -26.70
N SER A 139 5.93 -14.01 -27.84
CA SER A 139 7.08 -13.19 -28.25
C SER A 139 6.58 -11.76 -28.46
N VAL A 140 7.00 -10.81 -27.63
CA VAL A 140 7.05 -9.40 -28.01
C VAL A 140 8.23 -8.75 -27.31
N GLU A 141 9.19 -8.29 -28.11
CA GLU A 141 10.23 -7.33 -27.74
C GLU A 141 9.59 -6.05 -27.18
N GLY A 142 10.00 -5.68 -25.98
CA GLY A 142 9.62 -4.43 -25.35
C GLY A 142 10.33 -4.33 -24.03
N SER A 143 11.14 -3.28 -23.85
CA SER A 143 11.94 -3.02 -22.65
C SER A 143 11.16 -3.32 -21.38
N ILE A 144 11.54 -4.42 -20.73
CA ILE A 144 10.97 -4.93 -19.49
C ILE A 144 11.21 -3.86 -18.41
N PRO A 145 10.18 -3.15 -17.91
CA PRO A 145 10.36 -2.25 -16.79
C PRO A 145 10.70 -3.09 -15.56
N ASP A 146 11.72 -2.70 -14.80
CA ASP A 146 12.12 -3.41 -13.58
C ASP A 146 10.88 -3.59 -12.65
N PRO A 147 10.41 -4.83 -12.42
CA PRO A 147 9.26 -5.09 -11.55
C PRO A 147 9.46 -4.55 -10.13
N ALA A 148 10.72 -4.44 -9.67
CA ALA A 148 11.06 -3.88 -8.37
C ALA A 148 10.84 -2.34 -8.32
N ALA A 149 11.03 -1.64 -9.44
CA ALA A 149 10.74 -0.21 -9.55
C ALA A 149 9.23 0.06 -9.49
N GLY A 150 8.39 -0.81 -10.07
CA GLY A 150 6.93 -0.70 -10.00
C GLY A 150 6.39 -0.75 -8.56
N LEU A 151 6.96 -1.62 -7.72
CA LEU A 151 6.65 -1.67 -6.29
C LEU A 151 7.10 -0.43 -5.52
N GLN A 152 8.26 0.13 -5.84
CA GLN A 152 8.76 1.37 -5.22
C GLN A 152 7.88 2.57 -5.58
N THR A 153 7.37 2.62 -6.81
CA THR A 153 6.44 3.67 -7.26
C THR A 153 5.10 3.59 -6.55
N LEU A 154 4.48 2.42 -6.48
CA LEU A 154 3.23 2.22 -5.73
C LEU A 154 3.41 2.43 -4.21
N TYR A 155 4.57 2.04 -3.68
CA TYR A 155 4.97 2.31 -2.29
C TYR A 155 5.05 3.82 -2.02
N ARG A 156 5.73 4.56 -2.90
CA ARG A 156 5.86 6.02 -2.82
C ARG A 156 4.49 6.69 -2.91
N GLU A 157 3.58 6.19 -3.73
CA GLU A 157 2.20 6.68 -3.81
C GLU A 157 1.34 6.38 -2.57
N GLN A 158 1.49 5.20 -1.97
CA GLN A 158 0.78 4.87 -0.72
C GLN A 158 1.35 5.60 0.50
N GLU A 159 2.66 5.77 0.60
CA GLU A 159 3.27 6.63 1.61
C GLU A 159 2.93 8.12 1.40
N ARG A 160 2.79 8.57 0.14
CA ARG A 160 2.27 9.90 -0.21
C ARG A 160 0.86 10.08 0.35
N ARG A 161 -0.07 9.15 0.10
CA ARG A 161 -1.45 9.19 0.64
C ARG A 161 -1.49 9.11 2.18
N LYS A 162 -0.68 8.25 2.81
CA LYS A 162 -0.56 8.16 4.28
C LYS A 162 0.00 9.44 4.91
N ARG A 163 0.94 10.16 4.26
CA ARG A 163 1.44 11.47 4.73
C ARG A 163 0.41 12.60 4.59
N VAL A 164 -0.45 12.54 3.57
CA VAL A 164 -1.52 13.52 3.36
C VAL A 164 -2.58 13.42 4.47
N LEU A 165 -2.96 12.19 4.90
CA LEU A 165 -4.09 11.97 5.83
C LEU A 165 -3.69 11.50 7.24
N GLY A 166 -2.45 11.04 7.47
CA GLY A 166 -2.01 10.37 8.70
C GLY A 166 -1.26 11.26 9.68
N TRP A 167 -1.77 12.45 10.00
CA TRP A 167 -1.18 13.30 11.02
C TRP A 167 -1.61 12.85 12.42
N ARG A 168 -0.74 12.17 13.17
CA ARG A 168 -0.98 11.99 14.62
C ARG A 168 -0.92 13.37 15.29
N ARG A 169 -2.04 13.78 15.88
CA ARG A 169 -2.13 14.93 16.76
C ARG A 169 -2.33 14.43 18.18
N THR A 170 -1.70 15.11 19.13
CA THR A 170 -1.82 14.86 20.56
C THR A 170 -3.23 15.16 21.09
N HIS A 171 -4.12 15.72 20.25
CA HIS A 171 -5.50 16.08 20.57
C HIS A 171 -6.44 15.69 19.41
N LYS A 172 -7.71 15.38 19.72
CA LYS A 172 -8.76 15.02 18.75
C LYS A 172 -8.91 16.13 17.70
N ASP A 173 -8.78 15.81 16.41
CA ASP A 173 -8.80 16.80 15.32
C ASP A 173 -10.24 17.27 15.08
N PRO A 174 -10.55 18.58 15.20
CA PRO A 174 -11.90 19.07 14.95
C PRO A 174 -12.37 18.89 13.50
N PHE A 175 -11.46 18.67 12.55
CA PHE A 175 -11.76 18.45 11.12
C PHE A 175 -11.63 16.98 10.68
N GLU A 176 -11.51 16.05 11.62
CA GLU A 176 -11.46 14.62 11.31
C GLU A 176 -12.72 14.19 10.53
N GLY A 177 -12.53 13.57 9.36
CA GLY A 177 -13.61 13.20 8.42
C GLY A 177 -13.95 14.25 7.34
N GLU A 178 -13.55 15.51 7.52
CA GLU A 178 -13.86 16.60 6.56
C GLU A 178 -12.73 16.87 5.58
N TRP A 179 -11.53 16.31 5.84
CA TRP A 179 -10.34 16.54 5.03
C TRP A 179 -10.47 16.05 3.58
N GLU A 180 -11.21 14.98 3.33
CA GLU A 180 -11.49 14.49 1.97
C GLU A 180 -12.33 15.52 1.18
N GLN A 181 -13.29 16.15 1.85
CA GLN A 181 -14.12 17.19 1.26
C GLN A 181 -13.32 18.48 1.00
N ILE A 182 -12.47 18.88 1.94
CA ILE A 182 -11.57 20.03 1.80
C ILE A 182 -10.57 19.81 0.66
N LEU A 183 -10.05 18.58 0.52
CA LEU A 183 -9.17 18.20 -0.59
C LEU A 183 -9.90 18.32 -1.93
N SER A 184 -11.12 17.80 -2.04
CA SER A 184 -11.94 17.93 -3.25
C SER A 184 -12.15 19.40 -3.64
N TRP A 185 -12.42 20.28 -2.68
CA TRP A 185 -12.57 21.72 -2.96
C TRP A 185 -11.29 22.40 -3.41
N LEU A 186 -10.14 21.99 -2.87
CA LEU A 186 -8.83 22.53 -3.25
C LEU A 186 -8.36 22.04 -4.61
N VAL A 187 -8.69 20.80 -4.98
CA VAL A 187 -8.42 20.28 -6.34
C VAL A 187 -9.29 21.00 -7.37
N ALA A 188 -10.56 21.26 -7.04
CA ALA A 188 -11.47 21.99 -7.92
C ALA A 188 -11.12 23.48 -8.04
N ASN A 189 -10.61 24.12 -6.97
CA ASN A 189 -10.24 25.54 -6.94
C ASN A 189 -9.01 25.76 -6.03
N PRO A 190 -7.78 25.74 -6.58
CA PRO A 190 -6.55 25.82 -5.77
C PRO A 190 -6.34 27.18 -5.10
N GLU A 191 -6.87 28.26 -5.67
CA GLU A 191 -6.74 29.64 -5.17
C GLU A 191 -7.58 29.93 -3.91
N ARG A 192 -8.54 29.05 -3.56
CA ARG A 192 -9.46 29.28 -2.43
C ARG A 192 -8.73 29.49 -1.11
N SER A 193 -8.98 30.61 -0.44
CA SER A 193 -8.35 30.93 0.85
C SER A 193 -8.84 30.01 1.96
N SER A 194 -7.96 29.79 2.94
CA SER A 194 -8.30 29.08 4.18
C SER A 194 -9.48 29.68 4.93
N GLY A 195 -9.66 31.01 4.86
CA GLY A 195 -10.81 31.69 5.45
C GLY A 195 -12.13 31.38 4.75
N ASP A 196 -12.11 31.22 3.42
CA ASP A 196 -13.30 30.88 2.64
C ASP A 196 -13.74 29.44 2.91
N ILE A 197 -12.78 28.52 2.94
CA ILE A 197 -13.05 27.11 3.29
C ILE A 197 -13.57 27.01 4.73
N PHE A 198 -13.02 27.78 5.67
CA PHE A 198 -13.50 27.77 7.05
C PHE A 198 -14.92 28.32 7.18
N ARG A 199 -15.24 29.43 6.49
CA ARG A 199 -16.61 29.98 6.46
C ARG A 199 -17.60 29.02 5.82
N GLU A 200 -17.20 28.32 4.77
CA GLU A 200 -18.00 27.28 4.12
C GLU A 200 -18.31 26.13 5.09
N LEU A 201 -17.30 25.66 5.84
CA LEU A 201 -17.47 24.61 6.85
C LEU A 201 -18.41 25.06 7.98
N GLN A 202 -18.27 26.30 8.46
CA GLN A 202 -19.17 26.86 9.48
C GLN A 202 -20.61 27.01 9.00
N ARG A 203 -20.82 27.36 7.73
CA ARG A 203 -22.17 27.46 7.15
C ARG A 203 -22.85 26.09 7.03
N ARG A 204 -22.08 25.06 6.66
CA ARG A 204 -22.57 23.67 6.51
C ARG A 204 -22.81 22.98 7.84
N SER A 205 -22.10 23.38 8.90
CA SER A 205 -22.28 22.83 10.25
C SER A 205 -22.18 23.94 11.29
N PRO A 206 -23.29 24.69 11.51
CA PRO A 206 -23.34 25.75 12.51
C PRO A 206 -23.01 25.21 13.90
N GLY A 207 -22.15 25.91 14.66
CA GLY A 207 -21.78 25.55 16.03
C GLY A 207 -20.74 24.43 16.19
N ARG A 208 -20.38 23.71 15.10
CA ARG A 208 -19.37 22.63 15.15
C ARG A 208 -17.92 23.13 15.22
N TYR A 209 -17.63 24.26 14.57
CA TYR A 209 -16.26 24.78 14.44
C TYR A 209 -16.08 26.12 15.16
N GLN A 210 -15.12 26.15 16.08
CA GLN A 210 -14.78 27.34 16.86
C GLN A 210 -13.82 28.24 16.07
N PRO A 211 -13.96 29.58 16.10
CA PRO A 211 -13.10 30.51 15.34
C PRO A 211 -11.60 30.31 15.55
N LEU A 212 -11.19 29.89 16.77
CA LEU A 212 -9.79 29.63 17.10
C LEU A 212 -9.17 28.44 16.34
N GLN A 213 -10.01 27.58 15.73
CA GLN A 213 -9.58 26.38 15.00
C GLN A 213 -9.12 26.68 13.56
N ILE A 214 -9.23 27.93 13.09
CA ILE A 214 -8.78 28.32 11.74
C ILE A 214 -7.28 28.06 11.53
N ARG A 215 -6.45 28.21 12.57
CA ARG A 215 -5.00 27.93 12.51
C ARG A 215 -4.73 26.46 12.23
N THR A 216 -5.58 25.57 12.73
CA THR A 216 -5.52 24.14 12.52
C THR A 216 -5.87 23.78 11.08
N LEU A 217 -6.89 24.43 10.51
CA LEU A 217 -7.24 24.31 9.09
C LEU A 217 -6.11 24.82 8.18
N GLN A 218 -5.59 26.03 8.45
CA GLN A 218 -4.48 26.64 7.72
C GLN A 218 -3.22 25.76 7.70
N ARG A 219 -2.92 25.10 8.81
CA ARG A 219 -1.77 24.18 8.90
C ARG A 219 -1.99 22.92 8.06
N GLY A 220 -3.21 22.38 8.01
CA GLY A 220 -3.57 21.28 7.12
C GLY A 220 -3.52 21.69 5.65
N MET A 221 -4.09 22.84 5.31
CA MET A 221 -4.11 23.36 3.94
C MET A 221 -2.72 23.71 3.40
N ARG A 222 -1.82 24.29 4.20
CA ARG A 222 -0.43 24.54 3.79
C ARG A 222 0.27 23.26 3.36
N LYS A 223 -0.01 22.16 4.05
CA LYS A 223 0.55 20.85 3.70
C LYS A 223 -0.07 20.33 2.42
N ILE A 224 -1.40 20.35 2.33
CA ILE A 224 -2.13 19.97 1.10
C ILE A 224 -1.60 20.73 -0.12
N ARG A 225 -1.44 22.06 -0.02
CA ARG A 225 -0.92 22.89 -1.12
C ARG A 225 0.53 22.58 -1.47
N ALA A 226 1.39 22.33 -0.48
CA ALA A 226 2.75 21.85 -0.71
C ALA A 226 2.82 20.43 -1.32
N TYR A 227 1.70 19.74 -1.47
CA TYR A 227 1.58 18.45 -2.15
C TYR A 227 0.89 18.52 -3.52
N LEU A 228 0.20 19.63 -3.83
CA LEU A 228 -0.51 19.85 -5.10
C LEU A 228 0.35 20.63 -6.12
N LEU A 229 1.35 21.37 -5.65
CA LEU A 229 2.42 22.03 -6.43
C LEU A 229 3.70 21.19 -6.35
#